data_AF-A0A9P8HFJ0-F1
#
_entry.id   AF-A0A9P8HFJ0-F1
#
_cell.length_a   1.000
_cell.length_b   1.000
_cell.length_c   1.000
_cell.angle_alpha   90.00
_cell.angle_beta   90.00
_cell.angle_gamma   90.00
#
_symmetry.space_group_name_H-M   'P 1'
#
loop_
_entity.id
_entity.type
_entity.pdbx_description
1 polymer ?
#
loop_
_entity_poly.entity_id
_entity_poly.type
_entity_poly.pdbx_seq_one_letter_code
_entity_poly.pdbx_strand_id
1 'polypeptide(L)'
;MSDIFSMNSSSGFQKSKQQSGGDSTPWGVSWNLINQDLYDENANYTHTWVRMVNELVPQEGRTSQWFYEQYTLPDCQDVRLGDEKSDDVPFYWINCQTDKHGDCKTAAYPIGSFAVWGTLNYDVHESNDNCRKWTEFGAANTARINAGWLIAALVMAMLVAV
;
A
#
# COMPACT_ATOMS: atom_id res chain seq x y z
N MET A 1 0.41 16.01 -10.00
CA MET A 1 -0.90 16.16 -9.32
C MET A 1 -0.69 17.09 -8.12
N SER A 2 -1.70 17.82 -7.61
CA SER A 2 -1.51 18.59 -6.36
C SER A 2 -1.57 17.62 -5.18
N ASP A 3 -0.48 17.54 -4.41
CA ASP A 3 -0.41 16.72 -3.21
C ASP A 3 -1.50 17.14 -2.21
N ILE A 4 -2.28 16.17 -1.70
CA ILE A 4 -3.38 16.44 -0.76
C ILE A 4 -2.85 16.90 0.61
N PHE A 5 -1.61 16.57 0.96
CA PHE A 5 -1.01 16.89 2.25
C PHE A 5 -0.53 18.34 2.36
N SER A 6 -0.25 18.99 1.24
CA SER A 6 0.16 20.40 1.15
C SER A 6 -1.01 21.38 0.87
N MET A 7 -2.24 20.88 0.78
CA MET A 7 -3.42 21.73 0.55
C MET A 7 -3.84 22.49 1.81
N ASN A 8 -4.36 23.72 1.67
CA ASN A 8 -4.99 24.45 2.77
C ASN A 8 -6.43 23.98 3.05
N SER A 9 -6.66 22.67 3.09
CA SER A 9 -7.94 22.05 3.42
C SER A 9 -7.70 20.67 4.03
N SER A 10 -8.36 20.38 5.15
CA SER A 10 -8.31 19.07 5.79
C SER A 10 -9.31 18.08 5.20
N SER A 11 -10.17 18.49 4.27
CA SER A 11 -11.08 17.57 3.59
C SER A 11 -11.30 17.96 2.14
N GLY A 12 -11.79 17.02 1.36
CA GLY A 12 -12.08 17.29 -0.04
C GLY A 12 -12.63 16.08 -0.78
N PHE A 13 -12.70 16.23 -2.09
CA PHE A 13 -13.14 15.20 -3.00
C PHE A 13 -12.19 15.13 -4.19
N GLN A 14 -11.57 13.96 -4.38
CA GLN A 14 -10.71 13.70 -5.52
C GLN A 14 -11.52 13.00 -6.61
N LYS A 15 -11.71 13.67 -7.74
CA LYS A 15 -12.32 13.05 -8.92
C LYS A 15 -11.40 11.96 -9.49
N SER A 16 -12.00 10.85 -9.90
CA SER A 16 -11.33 9.81 -10.68
C SER A 16 -10.89 10.36 -12.04
N LYS A 17 -9.72 9.93 -12.52
CA LYS A 17 -9.26 10.22 -13.89
C LYS A 17 -10.02 9.41 -14.95
N GLN A 18 -10.61 8.28 -14.57
CA GLN A 18 -11.44 7.45 -15.45
C GLN A 18 -12.93 7.76 -15.26
N GLN A 19 -13.55 8.28 -16.31
CA GLN A 19 -15.00 8.31 -16.47
C GLN A 19 -15.40 7.06 -17.26
N SER A 20 -16.08 6.12 -16.60
CA SER A 20 -16.75 5.02 -17.31
C SER A 20 -18.26 5.22 -17.18
N GLY A 21 -18.91 5.39 -18.32
CA GLY A 21 -20.36 5.24 -18.49
C GLY A 21 -21.25 6.32 -17.85
N GLY A 22 -21.82 7.19 -18.70
CA GLY A 22 -23.19 7.74 -18.68
C GLY A 22 -23.78 8.44 -17.44
N ASP A 23 -23.29 8.19 -16.23
CA ASP A 23 -23.87 8.70 -15.00
C ASP A 23 -23.36 10.11 -14.67
N SER A 24 -24.29 10.95 -14.22
CA SER A 24 -24.03 12.35 -13.87
C SER A 24 -23.28 12.53 -12.54
N THR A 25 -23.12 11.45 -11.77
CA THR A 25 -22.44 11.47 -10.48
C THR A 25 -20.92 11.43 -10.70
N PRO A 26 -20.14 12.38 -10.14
CA PRO A 26 -18.70 12.35 -10.29
C PRO A 26 -18.13 11.13 -9.56
N TRP A 27 -17.46 10.24 -10.30
CA TRP A 27 -16.66 9.15 -9.75
C TRP A 27 -15.47 9.73 -9.00
N GLY A 28 -15.19 9.25 -7.79
CA GLY A 28 -14.08 9.74 -6.98
C GLY A 28 -14.12 9.28 -5.53
N VAL A 29 -13.21 9.84 -4.74
CA VAL A 29 -13.04 9.51 -3.33
C VAL A 29 -13.14 10.81 -2.51
N SER A 30 -14.07 10.84 -1.58
CA SER A 30 -14.09 11.86 -0.52
C SER A 30 -13.03 11.51 0.52
N TRP A 31 -12.29 12.51 0.99
CA TRP A 31 -11.20 12.30 1.93
C TRP A 31 -11.23 13.33 3.06
N ASN A 32 -10.65 12.95 4.19
CA ASN A 32 -10.43 13.78 5.36
C ASN A 32 -9.01 13.48 5.89
N LEU A 33 -8.28 14.53 6.23
CA LEU A 33 -6.93 14.51 6.77
C LEU A 33 -6.97 14.95 8.22
N ILE A 34 -6.28 14.19 9.06
CA ILE A 34 -6.08 14.50 10.47
C ILE A 34 -4.59 14.71 10.71
N ASN A 35 -4.25 15.58 11.66
CA ASN A 35 -2.86 15.90 12.03
C ASN A 35 -2.01 16.38 10.85
N GLN A 36 -2.62 17.14 9.93
CA GLN A 36 -1.93 17.68 8.76
C GLN A 36 -0.77 18.61 9.15
N ASP A 37 -0.88 19.29 10.29
CA ASP A 37 0.14 20.12 10.91
C ASP A 37 1.41 19.34 11.34
N LEU A 38 1.32 18.01 11.44
CA LEU A 38 2.46 17.13 11.74
C LEU A 38 3.14 16.57 10.49
N TYR A 39 2.64 16.90 9.28
CA TYR A 39 3.26 16.48 8.03
C TYR A 39 4.53 17.30 7.74
N ASP A 40 5.62 16.62 7.40
CA ASP A 40 6.89 17.20 6.97
C ASP A 40 7.30 16.60 5.63
N GLU A 41 7.26 17.41 4.57
CA GLU A 41 7.63 16.99 3.21
C GLU A 41 9.06 16.46 3.08
N ASN A 42 9.94 16.78 4.04
CA ASN A 42 11.33 16.35 4.06
C ASN A 42 11.56 15.09 4.93
N ALA A 43 10.52 14.60 5.61
CA ALA A 43 10.61 13.42 6.44
C ALA A 43 10.63 12.12 5.60
N ASN A 44 11.30 11.10 6.12
CA ASN A 44 11.36 9.79 5.49
C ASN A 44 10.21 8.90 6.00
N TYR A 45 9.04 9.04 5.40
CA TYR A 45 7.90 8.18 5.68
C TYR A 45 8.11 6.80 5.04
N THR A 46 8.30 5.77 5.86
CA THR A 46 8.45 4.36 5.43
C THR A 46 7.42 3.43 6.05
N HIS A 47 6.65 3.92 7.02
CA HIS A 47 5.64 3.13 7.72
C HIS A 47 4.24 3.49 7.23
N THR A 48 3.45 2.45 6.95
CA THR A 48 2.04 2.60 6.57
C THR A 48 1.17 1.88 7.58
N TRP A 49 0.16 2.57 8.09
CA TRP A 49 -0.97 1.93 8.77
C TRP A 49 -2.21 2.07 7.90
N VAL A 50 -2.80 0.93 7.50
CA VAL A 50 -3.99 0.90 6.65
C VAL A 50 -5.10 0.17 7.39
N ARG A 51 -6.29 0.77 7.44
CA ARG A 51 -7.49 0.15 8.00
C ARG A 51 -8.60 0.15 6.96
N MET A 52 -8.90 -1.02 6.41
CA MET A 52 -9.95 -1.24 5.42
C MET A 52 -10.94 -2.25 5.99
N VAL A 53 -11.93 -1.78 6.74
CA VAL A 53 -12.88 -2.65 7.46
C VAL A 53 -14.29 -2.32 7.01
N ASN A 54 -15.11 -3.34 6.75
CA ASN A 54 -16.55 -3.16 6.68
C ASN A 54 -17.12 -3.19 8.10
N GLU A 55 -17.48 -2.03 8.66
CA GLU A 55 -17.95 -1.93 10.06
C GLU A 55 -19.26 -2.70 10.33
N LEU A 56 -20.07 -2.95 9.30
CA LEU A 56 -21.32 -3.70 9.43
C LEU A 56 -21.07 -5.21 9.42
N VAL A 57 -20.08 -5.66 8.65
CA VAL A 57 -19.72 -7.07 8.51
C VAL A 57 -18.20 -7.22 8.49
N PRO A 58 -17.51 -7.03 9.64
CA PRO A 58 -16.06 -7.10 9.68
C PRO A 58 -15.60 -8.54 9.40
N GLN A 59 -14.86 -8.73 8.31
CA GLN A 59 -14.32 -10.03 7.95
C GLN A 59 -12.90 -9.88 7.40
N GLU A 60 -11.90 -9.94 8.29
CA GLU A 60 -10.49 -9.91 7.89
C GLU A 60 -10.22 -10.98 6.81
N GLY A 61 -9.45 -10.60 5.78
CA GLY A 61 -9.05 -11.53 4.73
C GLY A 61 -10.15 -11.83 3.70
N ARG A 62 -11.31 -11.18 3.79
CA ARG A 62 -12.25 -11.08 2.67
C ARG A 62 -11.90 -9.92 1.78
N THR A 63 -12.39 -9.95 0.55
CA THR A 63 -12.31 -8.78 -0.35
C THR A 63 -12.91 -7.53 0.32
N SER A 64 -12.16 -6.43 0.30
CA SER A 64 -12.59 -5.10 0.73
C SER A 64 -13.31 -4.39 -0.41
N GLN A 65 -14.19 -3.45 -0.08
CA GLN A 65 -14.76 -2.55 -1.09
C GLN A 65 -13.72 -1.61 -1.70
N TRP A 66 -12.58 -1.46 -1.04
CA TRP A 66 -11.47 -0.61 -1.45
C TRP A 66 -10.27 -1.44 -1.89
N PHE A 67 -9.51 -0.86 -2.79
CA PHE A 67 -8.18 -1.27 -3.19
C PHE A 67 -7.23 -0.15 -2.78
N TYR A 68 -6.14 -0.50 -2.11
CA TYR A 68 -5.09 0.44 -1.70
C TYR A 68 -3.79 0.04 -2.35
N GLU A 69 -3.12 1.02 -2.95
CA GLU A 69 -1.80 0.88 -3.52
C GLU A 69 -0.85 1.91 -2.98
N GLN A 70 0.40 1.52 -2.85
CA GLN A 70 1.47 2.30 -2.30
C GLN A 70 2.67 2.25 -3.22
N TYR A 71 3.22 3.43 -3.52
CA TYR A 71 4.30 3.61 -4.48
C TYR A 71 5.48 4.31 -3.81
N THR A 72 6.68 3.96 -4.26
CA THR A 72 7.93 4.63 -3.86
C THR A 72 8.21 5.88 -4.68
N LEU A 73 7.59 6.02 -5.85
CA LEU A 73 7.67 7.20 -6.70
C LEU A 73 6.46 8.12 -6.54
N PRO A 74 6.56 9.41 -6.94
CA PRO A 74 5.43 10.31 -7.01
C PRO A 74 4.39 9.92 -8.08
N ASP A 75 3.19 10.52 -8.00
CA ASP A 75 2.11 10.41 -9.00
C ASP A 75 1.68 8.96 -9.35
N CYS A 76 1.79 8.03 -8.40
CA CYS A 76 1.45 6.61 -8.54
C CYS A 76 2.23 5.89 -9.65
N GLN A 77 3.50 6.24 -9.82
CA GLN A 77 4.39 5.56 -10.76
C GLN A 77 5.00 4.30 -10.14
N ASP A 78 4.92 3.19 -10.86
CA ASP A 78 5.59 1.91 -10.57
C ASP A 78 6.90 1.73 -11.34
N VAL A 79 7.24 2.66 -12.22
CA VAL A 79 8.42 2.61 -13.09
C VAL A 79 9.06 3.99 -13.15
N ARG A 80 10.40 4.05 -13.06
CA ARG A 80 11.14 5.30 -13.20
C ARG A 80 11.20 5.70 -14.68
N LEU A 81 10.70 6.88 -15.02
CA LEU A 81 10.78 7.40 -16.40
C LEU A 81 12.23 7.47 -16.87
N GLY A 82 12.51 6.87 -18.05
CA GLY A 82 13.86 6.72 -18.59
C GLY A 82 14.59 5.45 -18.15
N ASP A 83 13.98 4.64 -17.28
CA ASP A 83 14.45 3.30 -16.90
C ASP A 83 13.26 2.34 -16.80
N GLU A 84 12.66 2.01 -17.95
CA GLU A 84 11.43 1.20 -17.98
C GLU A 84 11.62 -0.28 -17.58
N LYS A 85 12.84 -0.65 -17.18
CA LYS A 85 13.22 -2.02 -16.82
C LYS A 85 13.70 -2.16 -15.37
N SER A 86 13.84 -1.06 -14.64
CA SER A 86 14.33 -1.12 -13.26
C SER A 86 13.24 -1.64 -12.33
N ASP A 87 13.50 -2.82 -11.75
CA ASP A 87 12.74 -3.34 -10.62
C ASP A 87 13.11 -2.59 -9.32
N ASP A 88 13.91 -1.53 -9.32
CA ASP A 88 14.40 -0.89 -8.08
C ASP A 88 13.35 0.02 -7.40
N VAL A 89 12.13 0.05 -7.92
CA VAL A 89 11.04 0.91 -7.46
C VAL A 89 9.85 0.06 -7.01
N PRO A 90 9.97 -0.64 -5.86
CA PRO A 90 8.90 -1.52 -5.43
C PRO A 90 7.63 -0.72 -5.15
N PHE A 91 6.50 -1.35 -5.43
CA PHE A 91 5.18 -0.87 -5.04
C PHE A 91 4.39 -2.03 -4.42
N TYR A 92 3.40 -1.69 -3.61
CA TYR A 92 2.64 -2.65 -2.83
C TYR A 92 1.15 -2.41 -2.99
N TRP A 93 0.36 -3.47 -2.95
CA TRP A 93 -1.10 -3.31 -2.89
C TRP A 93 -1.81 -4.31 -1.98
N ILE A 94 -3.00 -3.93 -1.57
CA ILE A 94 -3.93 -4.72 -0.77
C ILE A 94 -5.37 -4.43 -1.21
N ASN A 95 -6.17 -5.48 -1.38
CA ASN A 95 -7.60 -5.40 -1.64
C ASN A 95 -8.43 -6.20 -0.63
N CYS A 96 -7.81 -6.65 0.46
CA CYS A 96 -8.46 -7.37 1.54
C CYS A 96 -8.97 -6.42 2.63
N GLN A 97 -10.00 -6.85 3.35
CA GLN A 97 -10.31 -6.25 4.63
C GLN A 97 -9.17 -6.55 5.60
N THR A 98 -8.70 -5.51 6.27
CA THR A 98 -7.67 -5.61 7.31
C THR A 98 -8.28 -6.13 8.61
N ASP A 99 -7.43 -6.39 9.61
CA ASP A 99 -7.94 -6.52 10.99
C ASP A 99 -8.69 -5.25 11.42
N LYS A 100 -9.54 -5.36 12.44
CA LYS A 100 -10.30 -4.23 12.99
C LYS A 100 -9.41 -3.09 13.50
N HIS A 101 -8.17 -3.39 13.89
CA HIS A 101 -7.15 -2.44 14.31
C HIS A 101 -6.26 -1.95 13.16
N GLY A 102 -6.50 -2.42 11.93
CA GLY A 102 -5.69 -2.12 10.76
C GLY A 102 -4.40 -2.93 10.70
N ASP A 103 -3.74 -2.85 9.55
CA ASP A 103 -2.47 -3.49 9.28
C ASP A 103 -1.35 -2.45 9.25
N CYS A 104 -0.24 -2.74 9.93
CA CYS A 104 0.97 -1.92 9.87
C CYS A 104 2.02 -2.60 8.98
N LYS A 105 2.64 -1.84 8.08
CA LYS A 105 3.75 -2.27 7.23
C LYS A 105 4.88 -1.27 7.20
N THR A 106 6.05 -1.79 6.86
CA THR A 106 7.28 -1.00 6.67
C THR A 106 7.76 -1.26 5.25
N ALA A 107 7.86 -0.20 4.46
CA ALA A 107 8.46 -0.24 3.12
C ALA A 107 9.98 -0.14 3.23
N ALA A 108 10.69 -0.77 2.28
CA ALA A 108 12.15 -0.68 2.21
C ALA A 108 12.64 0.71 1.75
N TYR A 109 11.77 1.48 1.09
CA TYR A 109 12.05 2.79 0.53
C TYR A 109 11.00 3.81 1.00
N PRO A 110 11.32 5.12 0.95
CA PRO A 110 10.36 6.18 1.24
C PRO A 110 9.11 6.07 0.38
N ILE A 111 7.97 6.42 0.97
CA ILE A 111 6.66 6.38 0.31
C ILE A 111 6.50 7.66 -0.48
N GLY A 112 6.42 7.56 -1.81
CA GLY A 112 6.30 8.70 -2.71
C GLY A 112 4.86 9.07 -3.05
N SER A 113 3.96 8.08 -3.13
CA SER A 113 2.54 8.30 -3.39
C SER A 113 1.70 7.07 -3.06
N PHE A 114 0.38 7.23 -3.10
CA PHE A 114 -0.56 6.14 -2.90
C PHE A 114 -1.83 6.37 -3.74
N ALA A 115 -2.56 5.29 -4.00
CA ALA A 115 -3.83 5.34 -4.69
C ALA A 115 -4.91 4.54 -3.95
N VAL A 116 -6.15 5.02 -4.05
CA VAL A 116 -7.33 4.35 -3.49
C VAL A 116 -8.44 4.37 -4.53
N TRP A 117 -9.07 3.21 -4.77
CA TRP A 117 -10.26 3.10 -5.62
C TRP A 117 -11.14 1.93 -5.19
N GLY A 118 -12.37 1.89 -5.73
CA GLY A 118 -13.32 0.82 -5.44
C GLY A 118 -12.96 -0.49 -6.13
N THR A 119 -13.07 -1.62 -5.43
CA THR A 119 -12.76 -2.97 -5.93
C THR A 119 -13.76 -3.48 -6.97
N LEU A 120 -14.81 -2.71 -7.30
CA LEU A 120 -15.86 -3.07 -8.27
C LEU A 120 -15.35 -3.34 -9.70
N ASN A 121 -14.07 -3.05 -9.99
CA ASN A 121 -13.43 -3.28 -11.28
C ASN A 121 -12.30 -4.35 -11.24
N TYR A 122 -12.07 -5.03 -10.11
CA TYR A 122 -11.06 -6.11 -10.05
C TYR A 122 -11.72 -7.44 -10.46
N ASP A 123 -11.56 -7.80 -11.74
CA ASP A 123 -12.03 -9.01 -12.44
C ASP A 123 -13.08 -9.88 -11.74
N VAL A 124 -14.32 -9.75 -12.24
CA VAL A 124 -15.50 -10.60 -11.94
C VAL A 124 -15.32 -12.04 -12.47
N HIS A 125 -14.15 -12.40 -13.01
CA HIS A 125 -13.90 -13.68 -13.68
C HIS A 125 -13.25 -14.77 -12.82
N GLU A 126 -12.76 -14.47 -11.61
CA GLU A 126 -12.22 -15.49 -10.72
C GLU A 126 -13.17 -15.73 -9.54
N SER A 127 -14.02 -16.75 -9.70
CA SER A 127 -14.88 -17.29 -8.65
C SER A 127 -14.02 -17.95 -7.57
N ASN A 128 -13.56 -17.18 -6.58
CA ASN A 128 -13.16 -17.57 -5.21
C ASN A 128 -12.41 -16.38 -4.57
N ASP A 129 -13.10 -15.54 -3.78
CA ASP A 129 -12.55 -14.47 -2.92
C ASP A 129 -11.10 -14.02 -3.23
N ASN A 130 -10.94 -13.15 -4.24
CA ASN A 130 -9.65 -12.72 -4.81
C ASN A 130 -8.88 -11.72 -3.93
N CYS A 131 -9.06 -11.82 -2.60
CA CYS A 131 -8.32 -11.02 -1.65
C CYS A 131 -6.84 -11.41 -1.68
N ARG A 132 -5.98 -10.42 -1.96
CA ARG A 132 -4.52 -10.46 -1.86
C ARG A 132 -4.06 -9.49 -0.79
N LYS A 133 -3.44 -10.03 0.25
CA LYS A 133 -2.83 -9.25 1.33
C LYS A 133 -1.48 -8.72 0.83
N TRP A 134 -1.22 -7.42 1.01
CA TRP A 134 0.10 -6.76 0.90
C TRP A 134 1.08 -7.41 -0.07
N THR A 135 0.72 -7.40 -1.36
CA THR A 135 1.53 -8.01 -2.41
C THR A 135 2.54 -6.98 -2.91
N GLU A 136 3.81 -7.36 -2.93
CA GLU A 136 4.94 -6.56 -3.41
C GLU A 136 5.19 -6.83 -4.89
N PHE A 137 5.47 -5.77 -5.64
CA PHE A 137 5.81 -5.79 -7.06
C PHE A 137 7.02 -4.92 -7.28
N GLY A 138 7.87 -5.31 -8.21
CA GLY A 138 9.23 -4.77 -8.26
C GLY A 138 10.05 -5.25 -7.06
N ALA A 139 11.33 -4.96 -7.12
CA ALA A 139 12.45 -5.49 -6.37
C ALA A 139 12.74 -6.97 -6.68
N ALA A 140 13.93 -7.23 -7.25
CA ALA A 140 14.53 -8.55 -7.21
C ALA A 140 14.63 -8.95 -5.73
N ASN A 141 13.74 -9.85 -5.30
CA ASN A 141 13.54 -10.27 -3.91
C ASN A 141 14.84 -10.18 -3.09
N THR A 142 14.98 -9.14 -2.26
CA THR A 142 15.96 -9.23 -1.17
C THR A 142 15.37 -10.22 -0.20
N ALA A 143 15.76 -11.49 -0.38
CA ALA A 143 15.42 -12.57 0.52
C ALA A 143 15.61 -12.05 1.94
N ARG A 144 14.52 -12.01 2.72
CA ARG A 144 14.60 -11.76 4.15
C ARG A 144 15.47 -12.87 4.71
N ILE A 145 16.76 -12.58 4.92
CA ILE A 145 17.66 -13.49 5.60
C ILE A 145 17.10 -13.57 7.02
N ASN A 146 16.45 -14.69 7.30
CA ASN A 146 15.91 -14.99 8.61
C ASN A 146 17.12 -15.16 9.55
N ALA A 147 17.56 -14.06 10.17
CA ALA A 147 18.78 -13.99 10.98
C ALA A 147 18.77 -14.98 12.17
N GLY A 148 17.62 -15.59 12.48
CA GLY A 148 17.50 -16.65 13.47
C GLY A 148 18.34 -17.90 13.17
N TRP A 149 18.61 -18.24 11.90
CA TRP A 149 19.46 -19.38 11.56
C TRP A 149 20.96 -19.08 11.62
N LEU A 150 21.37 -17.86 11.31
CA LEU A 150 22.78 -17.47 11.38
C LEU A 150 23.29 -17.41 12.83
N ILE A 151 22.43 -17.04 13.79
CA ILE A 151 22.78 -17.02 15.22
C ILE A 151 22.87 -18.46 15.76
N ALA A 152 21.98 -19.37 15.36
CA ALA A 152 22.01 -20.76 15.80
C ALA A 152 23.27 -21.51 15.33
N ALA A 153 23.75 -21.25 14.12
CA ALA A 153 24.97 -21.85 13.58
C ALA A 153 26.25 -21.40 14.33
N LEU A 154 26.33 -20.13 14.74
CA LEU A 154 27.45 -19.61 15.52
C LEU A 154 27.52 -20.18 16.94
N VAL A 155 26.36 -20.38 17.59
CA VAL A 155 26.30 -20.96 18.94
C VAL A 155 26.65 -22.46 18.92
N MET A 156 26.22 -23.21 17.91
CA MET A 156 26.58 -24.63 17.76
C MET A 156 28.07 -24.81 17.44
N ALA A 157 28.68 -23.93 16.65
CA ALA A 157 30.12 -24.00 16.36
C ALA A 157 31.00 -23.73 17.59
N MET A 158 30.57 -22.84 18.50
CA MET A 158 31.29 -22.61 19.76
C MET A 158 31.12 -23.76 20.77
N LEU A 159 29.99 -24.48 20.75
CA LEU A 159 29.75 -25.62 21.64
C LEU A 159 30.51 -26.90 21.24
N VAL A 160 30.91 -27.04 19.97
CA VAL A 160 31.70 -28.20 19.49
C VAL A 160 33.21 -27.97 19.63
N ALA A 161 33.64 -26.75 19.92
CA ALA A 161 35.05 -26.37 20.06
C ALA A 161 35.56 -26.33 21.52
N VAL A 162 34.80 -26.86 22.49
CA VAL A 162 35.21 -27.02 23.90
C VAL A 162 35.46 -28.48 24.23
#